data_AF-A0A382LNA3-F1
#
_entry.id   AF-A0A382LNA3-F1
#
_cell.length_a   1.000
_cell.length_b   1.000
_cell.length_c   1.000
_cell.angle_alpha   90.00
_cell.angle_beta   90.00
_cell.angle_gamma   90.00
#
_symmetry.space_group_name_H-M   'P 1'
#
loop_
_entity.id
_entity.type
_entity.pdbx_description
1 polymer ?
#
loop_
_entity_poly.entity_id
_entity_poly.type
_entity_poly.pdbx_seq_one_letter_code
_entity_poly.pdbx_strand_id
1 'polypeptide(L)'
;KIKYSSKSLILKLVRLQNKLQPKFKFRINFGIKKYIQEFFEKISYKIEEYKFIKAEEKRRKQLEDVKQMQKEKVAVEKKLKLEEKIKIEEKRKEIREEEKLERERAKDIKLFLRKEQAIIRKEQAERQRKFLEELKIEKQIEKFRVREIKELENLEKVSLKEQREDYAGLQERIEKLKEKYRIIRDQKIRERVEALGVQVQEGDNREALLQKEREHRIEREKIESCLESFYRSANSLVFQLNKRHITKHMSIFRCIDRRFETGEIFIKWDEAVDEEWLLLIYIKNNAPSEGIIIEDKSNPEKNITHELKTTEIFKASDLMVDSLTQLLARERDKNKQD
;
A
#
# COMPACT_ATOMS: atom_id res chain seq x y z
N LYS A 1 -13.33 25.08 93.85
CA LYS A 1 -13.30 26.22 92.89
C LYS A 1 -11.85 26.65 92.69
N ILE A 2 -11.23 26.25 91.58
CA ILE A 2 -9.82 26.55 91.28
C ILE A 2 -9.75 28.00 90.73
N LYS A 3 -8.84 28.83 91.27
CA LYS A 3 -8.67 30.23 90.85
C LYS A 3 -8.17 30.30 89.40
N TYR A 4 -8.91 30.97 88.52
CA TYR A 4 -8.57 31.17 87.09
C TYR A 4 -7.16 31.73 86.82
N SER A 5 -6.56 32.44 87.79
CA SER A 5 -5.23 33.05 87.67
C SER A 5 -4.07 32.02 87.60
N SER A 6 -4.09 30.96 88.42
CA SER A 6 -3.01 29.94 88.43
C SER A 6 -2.98 29.11 87.15
N LYS A 7 -4.16 28.85 86.57
CA LYS A 7 -4.33 28.15 85.29
C LYS A 7 -3.61 28.86 84.14
N SER A 8 -3.56 30.21 84.14
CA SER A 8 -2.92 31.00 83.07
C SER A 8 -1.39 30.91 83.06
N LEU A 9 -0.76 30.85 84.23
CA LEU A 9 0.70 30.77 84.38
C LEU A 9 1.22 29.36 84.09
N ILE A 10 0.51 28.33 84.59
CA ILE A 10 0.83 26.92 84.32
C ILE A 10 0.72 26.64 82.81
N LEU A 11 -0.31 27.17 82.15
CA LEU A 11 -0.54 27.00 80.72
C LEU A 11 0.49 27.74 79.86
N LYS A 12 1.04 28.87 80.32
CA LYS A 12 2.21 29.52 79.68
C LYS A 12 3.48 28.70 79.84
N LEU A 13 3.71 28.09 81.02
CA LEU A 13 4.86 27.21 81.27
C LEU A 13 4.82 25.92 80.43
N VAL A 14 3.66 25.27 80.29
CA VAL A 14 3.53 24.05 79.45
C VAL A 14 3.78 24.38 77.97
N ARG A 15 3.25 25.50 77.47
CA ARG A 15 3.54 25.99 76.10
C ARG A 15 5.01 26.31 75.87
N LEU A 16 5.66 26.94 76.85
CA LEU A 16 7.08 27.25 76.80
C LEU A 16 7.93 25.98 76.84
N GLN A 17 7.57 25.01 77.70
CA GLN A 17 8.21 23.70 77.76
C GLN A 17 8.03 22.87 76.48
N ASN A 18 6.85 22.91 75.86
CA ASN A 18 6.58 22.23 74.59
C ASN A 18 7.37 22.86 73.42
N LYS A 19 7.61 24.19 73.45
CA LYS A 19 8.50 24.87 72.50
C LYS A 19 9.99 24.60 72.77
N LEU A 20 10.35 24.36 74.03
CA LEU A 20 11.74 24.17 74.47
C LEU A 20 12.16 22.72 74.67
N GLN A 21 11.30 21.71 74.42
CA GLN A 21 11.62 20.30 74.65
C GLN A 21 12.93 19.89 73.95
N PRO A 22 14.05 19.65 74.68
CA PRO A 22 15.29 19.17 74.11
C PRO A 22 15.31 17.63 74.11
N LYS A 23 15.94 17.02 73.10
CA LYS A 23 16.12 15.56 72.97
C LYS A 23 17.21 14.97 73.91
N PHE A 24 17.32 15.42 75.17
CA PHE A 24 18.39 14.97 76.09
C PHE A 24 17.87 14.46 77.44
N LYS A 25 18.39 13.31 77.91
CA LYS A 25 18.06 12.63 79.18
C LYS A 25 19.11 12.97 80.24
N PHE A 26 18.77 13.73 81.28
CA PHE A 26 19.62 13.89 82.48
C PHE A 26 19.03 13.14 83.68
N ARG A 27 19.89 12.42 84.43
CA ARG A 27 19.60 11.77 85.71
C ARG A 27 20.22 12.62 86.82
N ILE A 28 19.41 13.08 87.79
CA ILE A 28 19.91 13.74 89.00
C ILE A 28 19.19 13.12 90.21
N ASN A 29 19.97 12.84 91.25
CA ASN A 29 19.58 12.11 92.47
C ASN A 29 19.75 13.06 93.66
N PHE A 30 18.69 13.32 94.45
CA PHE A 30 18.79 14.09 95.71
C PHE A 30 17.87 13.51 96.79
N GLY A 31 18.44 13.24 97.96
CA GLY A 31 17.75 12.74 99.15
C GLY A 31 17.29 13.88 100.07
N ILE A 32 15.96 14.06 100.20
CA ILE A 32 15.33 14.99 101.16
C ILE A 32 14.04 14.34 101.69
N LYS A 33 14.12 13.26 102.48
CA LYS A 33 12.96 12.37 102.71
C LYS A 33 11.89 12.83 103.72
N LYS A 34 12.03 13.99 104.40
CA LYS A 34 11.03 14.47 105.38
C LYS A 34 10.36 15.80 105.03
N TYR A 35 11.12 16.78 104.51
CA TYR A 35 10.55 18.03 103.98
C TYR A 35 9.79 17.87 102.66
N ILE A 36 9.99 16.74 101.96
CA ILE A 36 9.28 16.38 100.74
C ILE A 36 7.82 16.01 101.04
N GLN A 37 7.47 15.44 102.19
CA GLN A 37 6.13 14.85 102.35
C GLN A 37 5.01 15.91 102.43
N GLU A 38 5.18 16.96 103.26
CA GLU A 38 4.25 18.10 103.33
C GLU A 38 4.32 19.02 102.09
N PHE A 39 5.50 19.12 101.46
CA PHE A 39 5.69 19.85 100.21
C PHE A 39 4.97 19.14 99.05
N PHE A 40 4.98 17.80 99.03
CA PHE A 40 4.31 16.99 98.02
C PHE A 40 2.79 16.93 98.21
N GLU A 41 2.23 17.13 99.40
CA GLU A 41 0.76 17.27 99.55
C GLU A 41 0.25 18.63 99.04
N LYS A 42 1.00 19.73 99.28
CA LYS A 42 0.68 21.05 98.68
C LYS A 42 0.99 21.12 97.18
N ILE A 43 1.92 20.29 96.69
CA ILE A 43 2.32 20.23 95.28
C ILE A 43 1.60 19.13 94.52
N SER A 44 1.05 18.09 95.15
CA SER A 44 0.33 17.01 94.47
C SER A 44 -0.85 17.58 93.69
N TYR A 45 -1.61 18.50 94.29
CA TYR A 45 -2.70 19.21 93.64
C TYR A 45 -2.22 20.03 92.43
N LYS A 46 -1.03 20.63 92.53
CA LYS A 46 -0.38 21.40 91.45
C LYS A 46 0.23 20.52 90.36
N ILE A 47 0.72 19.32 90.70
CA ILE A 47 1.25 18.30 89.79
C ILE A 47 0.11 17.64 89.03
N GLU A 48 -1.00 17.33 89.69
CA GLU A 48 -2.22 16.84 89.03
C GLU A 48 -2.80 17.88 88.08
N GLU A 49 -2.84 19.16 88.48
CA GLU A 49 -3.23 20.28 87.61
C GLU A 49 -2.30 20.40 86.39
N TYR A 50 -0.98 20.29 86.57
CA TYR A 50 -0.01 20.27 85.46
C TYR A 50 -0.16 19.04 84.54
N LYS A 51 -0.34 17.83 85.10
CA LYS A 51 -0.58 16.61 84.32
C LYS A 51 -1.86 16.70 83.50
N PHE A 52 -2.92 17.24 84.09
CA PHE A 52 -4.20 17.49 83.41
C PHE A 52 -4.05 18.50 82.28
N ILE A 53 -3.45 19.67 82.54
CA ILE A 53 -3.23 20.72 81.52
C ILE A 53 -2.32 20.21 80.40
N LYS A 54 -1.29 19.42 80.70
CA LYS A 54 -0.42 18.80 79.69
C LYS A 54 -1.14 17.76 78.83
N ALA A 55 -2.03 16.97 79.42
CA ALA A 55 -2.88 16.03 78.68
C ALA A 55 -3.89 16.77 77.79
N GLU A 56 -4.47 17.87 78.29
CA GLU A 56 -5.38 18.75 77.56
C GLU A 56 -4.68 19.44 76.38
N GLU A 57 -3.45 19.94 76.56
CA GLU A 57 -2.64 20.53 75.48
C GLU A 57 -2.20 19.49 74.45
N LYS A 58 -1.87 18.26 74.88
CA LYS A 58 -1.57 17.14 73.96
C LYS A 58 -2.78 16.78 73.11
N ARG A 59 -3.98 16.71 73.71
CA ARG A 59 -5.25 16.49 72.99
C ARG A 59 -5.54 17.62 72.01
N ARG A 60 -5.31 18.87 72.41
CA ARG A 60 -5.46 20.04 71.53
C ARG A 60 -4.52 19.97 70.32
N LYS A 61 -3.25 19.62 70.53
CA LYS A 61 -2.27 19.48 69.43
C LYS A 61 -2.66 18.36 68.46
N GLN A 62 -3.09 17.21 68.98
CA GLN A 62 -3.62 16.12 68.15
C GLN A 62 -4.84 16.54 67.32
N LEU A 63 -5.75 17.33 67.90
CA LEU A 63 -6.91 17.88 67.18
C LEU A 63 -6.50 18.92 66.11
N GLU A 64 -5.49 19.75 66.38
CA GLU A 64 -4.94 20.71 65.40
C GLU A 64 -4.24 19.98 64.25
N ASP A 65 -3.42 18.96 64.53
CA ASP A 65 -2.75 18.12 63.52
C ASP A 65 -3.76 17.39 62.62
N VAL A 66 -4.83 16.83 63.21
CA VAL A 66 -5.91 16.19 62.44
C VAL A 66 -6.65 17.19 61.55
N LYS A 67 -6.93 18.40 62.05
CA LYS A 67 -7.55 19.48 61.25
C LYS A 67 -6.63 19.91 60.10
N GLN A 68 -5.33 19.97 60.31
CA GLN A 68 -4.36 20.32 59.27
C GLN A 68 -4.27 19.23 58.19
N MET A 69 -4.17 17.96 58.59
CA MET A 69 -4.20 16.82 57.65
C MET A 69 -5.50 16.77 56.84
N GLN A 70 -6.65 17.08 57.44
CA GLN A 70 -7.93 17.15 56.71
C GLN A 70 -7.93 18.27 55.68
N LYS A 71 -7.39 19.46 56.01
CA LYS A 71 -7.27 20.57 55.05
C LYS A 71 -6.33 20.23 53.89
N GLU A 72 -5.21 19.56 54.17
CA GLU A 72 -4.25 19.11 53.16
C GLU A 72 -4.88 18.06 52.23
N LYS A 73 -5.60 17.07 52.76
CA LYS A 73 -6.35 16.09 51.97
C LYS A 73 -7.36 16.75 51.02
N VAL A 74 -8.14 17.70 51.51
CA VAL A 74 -9.11 18.45 50.68
C VAL A 74 -8.40 19.27 49.61
N ALA A 75 -7.25 19.88 49.91
CA ALA A 75 -6.48 20.63 48.92
C ALA A 75 -5.90 19.73 47.81
N VAL A 76 -5.39 18.54 48.18
CA VAL A 76 -4.88 17.54 47.21
C VAL A 76 -6.02 17.01 46.35
N GLU A 77 -7.16 16.67 46.93
CA GLU A 77 -8.33 16.19 46.19
C GLU A 77 -8.85 17.24 45.18
N LYS A 78 -8.84 18.53 45.56
CA LYS A 78 -9.18 19.63 44.65
C LYS A 78 -8.20 19.76 43.48
N LYS A 79 -6.89 19.59 43.72
CA LYS A 79 -5.88 19.61 42.66
C LYS A 79 -6.04 18.44 41.69
N LEU A 80 -6.22 17.22 42.22
CA LEU A 80 -6.46 16.02 41.40
C LEU A 80 -7.70 16.18 40.51
N LYS A 81 -8.82 16.66 41.07
CA LYS A 81 -10.04 16.93 40.29
C LYS A 81 -9.84 18.00 39.21
N LEU A 82 -8.94 18.95 39.42
CA LEU A 82 -8.63 19.98 38.42
C LEU A 82 -7.76 19.39 37.29
N GLU A 83 -6.75 18.61 37.62
CA GLU A 83 -5.90 17.91 36.65
C GLU A 83 -6.70 16.92 35.79
N GLU A 84 -7.61 16.16 36.40
CA GLU A 84 -8.53 15.27 35.66
C GLU A 84 -9.42 16.04 34.68
N LYS A 85 -9.95 17.19 35.09
CA LYS A 85 -10.75 18.05 34.20
C LYS A 85 -9.94 18.56 33.01
N ILE A 86 -8.71 19.00 33.22
CA ILE A 86 -7.82 19.46 32.16
C ILE A 86 -7.53 18.32 31.18
N LYS A 87 -7.18 17.13 31.68
CA LYS A 87 -6.95 15.93 30.84
C LYS A 87 -8.18 15.54 30.02
N ILE A 88 -9.37 15.62 30.62
CA ILE A 88 -10.63 15.33 29.90
C ILE A 88 -10.88 16.37 28.80
N GLU A 89 -10.56 17.64 29.04
CA GLU A 89 -10.73 18.70 28.06
C GLU A 89 -9.74 18.59 26.90
N GLU A 90 -8.48 18.25 27.17
CA GLU A 90 -7.46 17.97 26.14
C GLU A 90 -7.89 16.80 25.24
N LYS A 91 -8.30 15.66 25.82
CA LYS A 91 -8.83 14.52 25.05
C LYS A 91 -10.05 14.88 24.20
N ARG A 92 -10.93 15.75 24.71
CA ARG A 92 -12.09 16.24 23.92
C ARG A 92 -11.66 17.11 22.74
N LYS A 93 -10.56 17.87 22.86
CA LYS A 93 -10.00 18.65 21.76
C LYS A 93 -9.36 17.72 20.72
N GLU A 94 -8.58 16.73 21.15
CA GLU A 94 -7.98 15.72 20.26
C GLU A 94 -9.04 14.98 19.44
N ILE A 95 -10.10 14.46 20.09
CA ILE A 95 -11.19 13.77 19.39
C ILE A 95 -11.85 14.69 18.35
N ARG A 96 -12.05 15.97 18.67
CA ARG A 96 -12.66 16.95 17.74
C ARG A 96 -11.74 17.24 16.55
N GLU A 97 -10.42 17.23 16.74
CA GLU A 97 -9.44 17.42 15.67
C GLU A 97 -9.36 16.18 14.77
N GLU A 98 -9.40 14.99 15.35
CA GLU A 98 -9.48 13.73 14.59
C GLU A 98 -10.75 13.66 13.74
N GLU A 99 -11.91 14.01 14.29
CA GLU A 99 -13.18 14.08 13.53
C GLU A 99 -13.10 15.09 12.37
N LYS A 100 -12.42 16.23 12.55
CA LYS A 100 -12.22 17.21 11.48
C LYS A 100 -11.31 16.66 10.38
N LEU A 101 -10.19 16.04 10.75
CA LEU A 101 -9.25 15.41 9.82
C LEU A 101 -9.92 14.28 9.04
N GLU A 102 -10.77 13.48 9.68
CA GLU A 102 -11.51 12.42 9.01
C GLU A 102 -12.50 13.00 7.98
N ARG A 103 -13.20 14.09 8.32
CA ARG A 103 -14.09 14.79 7.38
C ARG A 103 -13.32 15.40 6.20
N GLU A 104 -12.12 15.93 6.42
CA GLU A 104 -11.27 16.44 5.34
C GLU A 104 -10.77 15.32 4.43
N ARG A 105 -10.26 14.22 5.00
CA ARG A 105 -9.87 13.02 4.24
C ARG A 105 -11.03 12.46 3.42
N ALA A 106 -12.24 12.40 3.99
CA ALA A 106 -13.41 11.93 3.26
C ALA A 106 -13.79 12.84 2.09
N LYS A 107 -13.65 14.17 2.24
CA LYS A 107 -13.86 15.13 1.14
C LYS A 107 -12.82 14.96 0.05
N ASP A 108 -11.54 14.80 0.41
CA ASP A 108 -10.45 14.62 -0.54
C ASP A 108 -10.56 13.31 -1.31
N ILE A 109 -10.88 12.20 -0.63
CA ILE A 109 -11.15 10.90 -1.26
C ILE A 109 -12.33 11.04 -2.25
N LYS A 110 -13.40 11.71 -1.85
CA LYS A 110 -14.56 11.93 -2.73
C LYS A 110 -14.21 12.80 -3.94
N LEU A 111 -13.37 13.82 -3.77
CA LEU A 111 -12.89 14.66 -4.87
C LEU A 111 -11.99 13.87 -5.83
N PHE A 112 -11.09 13.05 -5.29
CA PHE A 112 -10.23 12.16 -6.06
C PHE A 112 -11.04 11.17 -6.89
N LEU A 113 -12.00 10.47 -6.28
CA LEU A 113 -12.87 9.53 -7.00
C LEU A 113 -13.67 10.20 -8.12
N ARG A 114 -14.13 11.45 -7.93
CA ARG A 114 -14.82 12.22 -8.98
C ARG A 114 -13.89 12.56 -10.15
N LYS A 115 -12.63 12.93 -9.86
CA LYS A 115 -11.63 13.23 -10.89
C LYS A 115 -11.28 11.98 -11.69
N GLU A 116 -11.03 10.86 -11.02
CA GLU A 116 -10.79 9.55 -11.65
C GLU A 116 -11.96 9.13 -12.55
N GLN A 117 -13.19 9.21 -12.04
CA GLN A 117 -14.38 8.90 -12.85
C GLN A 117 -14.52 9.82 -14.07
N ALA A 118 -14.13 11.10 -13.98
CA ALA A 118 -14.15 12.01 -15.11
C ALA A 118 -13.11 11.65 -16.17
N ILE A 119 -11.92 11.21 -15.76
CA ILE A 119 -10.87 10.71 -16.67
C ILE A 119 -11.37 9.46 -17.40
N ILE A 120 -11.90 8.47 -16.67
CA ILE A 120 -12.45 7.23 -17.25
C ILE A 120 -13.57 7.54 -18.27
N ARG A 121 -14.48 8.48 -17.96
CA ARG A 121 -15.53 8.90 -18.90
C ARG A 121 -14.96 9.55 -20.15
N LYS A 122 -13.91 10.37 -20.01
CA LYS A 122 -13.25 11.01 -21.14
C LYS A 122 -12.58 9.98 -22.05
N GLU A 123 -11.87 9.01 -21.48
CA GLU A 123 -11.25 7.91 -22.23
C GLU A 123 -12.28 7.03 -22.94
N GLN A 124 -13.37 6.68 -22.28
CA GLN A 124 -14.47 5.92 -22.90
C GLN A 124 -15.10 6.68 -24.06
N ALA A 125 -15.33 7.99 -23.91
CA ALA A 125 -15.85 8.84 -24.97
C ALA A 125 -14.90 8.94 -26.18
N GLU A 126 -13.58 9.03 -25.94
CA GLU A 126 -12.59 8.99 -27.02
C GLU A 126 -12.57 7.65 -27.75
N ARG A 127 -12.64 6.52 -27.03
CA ARG A 127 -12.75 5.19 -27.66
C ARG A 127 -14.02 5.05 -28.50
N GLN A 128 -15.17 5.52 -27.99
CA GLN A 128 -16.42 5.49 -28.74
C GLN A 128 -16.35 6.37 -30.00
N ARG A 129 -15.70 7.54 -29.94
CA ARG A 129 -15.50 8.40 -31.12
C ARG A 129 -14.65 7.71 -32.18
N LYS A 130 -13.52 7.11 -31.80
CA LYS A 130 -12.66 6.36 -32.73
C LYS A 130 -13.41 5.21 -33.39
N PHE A 131 -14.16 4.43 -32.60
CA PHE A 131 -14.98 3.33 -33.11
C PHE A 131 -16.06 3.80 -34.10
N LEU A 132 -16.71 4.94 -33.82
CA LEU A 132 -17.70 5.53 -34.74
C LEU A 132 -17.06 6.05 -36.03
N GLU A 133 -15.84 6.57 -35.98
CA GLU A 133 -15.08 6.98 -37.17
C GLU A 133 -14.69 5.76 -38.01
N GLU A 134 -14.20 4.70 -37.39
CA GLU A 134 -13.90 3.42 -38.04
C GLU A 134 -15.13 2.86 -38.76
N LEU A 135 -16.29 2.80 -38.10
CA LEU A 135 -17.54 2.35 -38.71
C LEU A 135 -18.00 3.24 -39.89
N LYS A 136 -17.75 4.55 -39.83
CA LYS A 136 -18.07 5.45 -40.95
C LYS A 136 -17.16 5.18 -42.15
N ILE A 137 -15.87 4.99 -41.91
CA ILE A 137 -14.89 4.65 -42.95
C ILE A 137 -15.25 3.30 -43.59
N GLU A 138 -15.56 2.29 -42.77
CA GLU A 138 -15.95 0.97 -43.23
C GLU A 138 -17.21 1.00 -44.10
N LYS A 139 -18.24 1.76 -43.69
CA LYS A 139 -19.45 2.00 -44.51
C LYS A 139 -19.15 2.73 -45.82
N GLN A 140 -18.20 3.67 -45.82
CA GLN A 140 -17.79 4.34 -47.05
C GLN A 140 -17.07 3.37 -47.99
N ILE A 141 -16.15 2.56 -47.48
CA ILE A 141 -15.45 1.51 -48.23
C ILE A 141 -16.46 0.53 -48.83
N GLU A 142 -17.46 0.11 -48.08
CA GLU A 142 -18.50 -0.78 -48.58
C GLU A 142 -19.34 -0.14 -49.69
N LYS A 143 -19.71 1.14 -49.55
CA LYS A 143 -20.35 1.91 -50.64
C LYS A 143 -19.46 2.05 -51.88
N PHE A 144 -18.14 2.13 -51.71
CA PHE A 144 -17.20 2.12 -52.83
C PHE A 144 -17.13 0.74 -53.49
N ARG A 145 -17.08 -0.35 -52.72
CA ARG A 145 -17.13 -1.73 -53.26
C ARG A 145 -18.40 -2.00 -54.05
N VAL A 146 -19.56 -1.59 -53.53
CA VAL A 146 -20.84 -1.75 -54.24
C VAL A 146 -20.87 -0.92 -55.53
N ARG A 147 -20.29 0.29 -55.53
CA ARG A 147 -20.15 1.10 -56.75
C ARG A 147 -19.18 0.48 -57.74
N GLU A 148 -18.04 -0.03 -57.29
CA GLU A 148 -17.05 -0.72 -58.13
C GLU A 148 -17.68 -1.95 -58.81
N ILE A 149 -18.45 -2.75 -58.08
CA ILE A 149 -19.20 -3.89 -58.65
C ILE A 149 -20.21 -3.40 -59.69
N LYS A 150 -21.00 -2.36 -59.38
CA LYS A 150 -21.98 -1.81 -60.34
C LYS A 150 -21.33 -1.17 -61.57
N GLU A 151 -20.18 -0.52 -61.41
CA GLU A 151 -19.39 0.03 -62.51
C GLU A 151 -18.80 -1.08 -63.37
N LEU A 152 -18.31 -2.16 -62.76
CA LEU A 152 -17.86 -3.36 -63.50
C LEU A 152 -19.02 -4.02 -64.26
N GLU A 153 -20.19 -4.21 -63.63
CA GLU A 153 -21.40 -4.75 -64.29
C GLU A 153 -21.90 -3.84 -65.42
N ASN A 154 -21.83 -2.52 -65.23
CA ASN A 154 -22.22 -1.56 -66.27
C ASN A 154 -21.19 -1.52 -67.40
N LEU A 155 -19.88 -1.55 -67.10
CA LEU A 155 -18.82 -1.67 -68.11
C LEU A 155 -18.94 -2.98 -68.88
N GLU A 156 -19.36 -4.07 -68.24
CA GLU A 156 -19.61 -5.36 -68.90
C GLU A 156 -20.85 -5.29 -69.81
N LYS A 157 -21.95 -4.65 -69.36
CA LYS A 157 -23.15 -4.40 -70.19
C LYS A 157 -22.91 -3.43 -71.34
N VAL A 158 -22.10 -2.41 -71.11
CA VAL A 158 -21.69 -1.43 -72.11
C VAL A 158 -20.73 -2.10 -73.10
N SER A 159 -19.83 -2.97 -72.63
CA SER A 159 -19.00 -3.84 -73.47
C SER A 159 -19.80 -4.83 -74.32
N LEU A 160 -20.87 -5.40 -73.78
CA LEU A 160 -21.81 -6.24 -74.53
C LEU A 160 -22.61 -5.45 -75.59
N LYS A 161 -22.88 -4.15 -75.35
CA LYS A 161 -23.58 -3.28 -76.31
C LYS A 161 -22.66 -2.69 -77.38
N GLU A 162 -21.41 -2.40 -77.03
CA GLU A 162 -20.40 -1.83 -77.93
C GLU A 162 -19.53 -2.91 -78.60
N GLN A 163 -19.92 -4.19 -78.55
CA GLN A 163 -19.50 -5.25 -79.48
C GLN A 163 -19.88 -4.96 -80.96
N ARG A 164 -20.19 -3.71 -81.33
CA ARG A 164 -20.36 -3.34 -82.72
C ARG A 164 -19.34 -2.33 -83.25
N GLU A 165 -18.86 -1.34 -82.51
CA GLU A 165 -17.91 -0.37 -83.10
C GLU A 165 -16.93 0.15 -82.02
N ASP A 166 -15.66 -0.30 -82.09
CA ASP A 166 -14.44 0.31 -81.52
C ASP A 166 -14.01 0.02 -80.04
N TYR A 167 -14.01 -1.27 -79.64
CA TYR A 167 -13.72 -1.69 -78.26
C TYR A 167 -12.27 -2.02 -77.88
N ALA A 168 -11.39 -2.24 -78.85
CA ALA A 168 -10.07 -2.82 -78.56
C ALA A 168 -9.14 -1.86 -77.79
N GLY A 169 -9.08 -0.58 -78.16
CA GLY A 169 -8.13 0.38 -77.58
C GLY A 169 -8.50 0.86 -76.17
N LEU A 170 -9.79 0.98 -75.85
CA LEU A 170 -10.25 1.35 -74.50
C LEU A 170 -10.08 0.18 -73.53
N GLN A 171 -10.39 -1.05 -73.95
CA GLN A 171 -10.09 -2.25 -73.17
C GLN A 171 -8.60 -2.36 -72.88
N GLU A 172 -7.72 -2.12 -73.86
CA GLU A 172 -6.27 -2.19 -73.65
C GLU A 172 -5.76 -1.16 -72.63
N ARG A 173 -6.34 0.05 -72.59
CA ARG A 173 -6.02 1.07 -71.57
C ARG A 173 -6.55 0.70 -70.18
N ILE A 174 -7.76 0.16 -70.11
CA ILE A 174 -8.36 -0.32 -68.86
C ILE A 174 -7.55 -1.50 -68.31
N GLU A 175 -7.12 -2.43 -69.16
CA GLU A 175 -6.29 -3.58 -68.80
C GLU A 175 -4.93 -3.12 -68.26
N LYS A 176 -4.26 -2.17 -68.93
CA LYS A 176 -3.00 -1.56 -68.45
C LYS A 176 -3.17 -0.85 -67.11
N LEU A 177 -4.28 -0.15 -66.88
CA LEU A 177 -4.57 0.49 -65.60
C LEU A 177 -4.83 -0.54 -64.49
N LYS A 178 -5.65 -1.57 -64.74
CA LYS A 178 -5.91 -2.67 -63.81
C LYS A 178 -4.61 -3.39 -63.44
N GLU A 179 -3.75 -3.66 -64.42
CA GLU A 179 -2.46 -4.30 -64.21
C GLU A 179 -1.53 -3.45 -63.33
N LYS A 180 -1.44 -2.15 -63.61
CA LYS A 180 -0.67 -1.21 -62.77
C LYS A 180 -1.16 -1.21 -61.31
N TYR A 181 -2.48 -1.21 -61.08
CA TYR A 181 -3.03 -1.25 -59.72
C TYR A 181 -2.84 -2.61 -59.03
N ARG A 182 -2.85 -3.73 -59.78
CA ARG A 182 -2.51 -5.07 -59.25
C ARG A 182 -1.07 -5.10 -58.76
N ILE A 183 -0.13 -4.64 -59.58
CA ILE A 183 1.30 -4.59 -59.23
C ILE A 183 1.52 -3.77 -57.95
N ILE A 184 0.93 -2.57 -57.85
CA ILE A 184 1.05 -1.72 -56.65
C ILE A 184 0.46 -2.40 -55.40
N ARG A 185 -0.66 -3.11 -55.55
CA ARG A 185 -1.31 -3.82 -54.44
C ARG A 185 -0.47 -5.00 -53.98
N ASP A 186 0.08 -5.77 -54.91
CA ASP A 186 0.91 -6.94 -54.61
C ASP A 186 2.24 -6.52 -54.00
N GLN A 187 2.83 -5.42 -54.46
CA GLN A 187 4.01 -4.81 -53.84
C GLN A 187 3.74 -4.38 -52.40
N LYS A 188 2.60 -3.74 -52.10
CA LYS A 188 2.20 -3.39 -50.73
C LYS A 188 1.92 -4.60 -49.83
N ILE A 189 1.40 -5.69 -50.39
CA ILE A 189 1.22 -6.94 -49.64
C ILE A 189 2.58 -7.53 -49.29
N ARG A 190 3.52 -7.54 -50.25
CA ARG A 190 4.88 -7.99 -50.03
C ARG A 190 5.59 -7.16 -48.94
N GLU A 191 5.55 -5.83 -49.03
CA GLU A 191 6.12 -4.94 -48.00
C GLU A 191 5.53 -5.20 -46.61
N ARG A 192 4.23 -5.48 -46.52
CA ARG A 192 3.58 -5.81 -45.25
C ARG A 192 4.05 -7.15 -44.68
N VAL A 193 4.15 -8.18 -45.52
CA VAL A 193 4.60 -9.51 -45.09
C VAL A 193 6.09 -9.47 -44.70
N GLU A 194 6.92 -8.71 -45.41
CA GLU A 194 8.32 -8.46 -45.04
C GLU A 194 8.44 -7.72 -43.72
N ALA A 195 7.61 -6.71 -43.46
CA ALA A 195 7.59 -6.00 -42.18
C ALA A 195 7.20 -6.89 -40.98
N LEU A 196 6.48 -7.98 -41.22
CA LEU A 196 6.19 -9.00 -40.21
C LEU A 196 7.36 -9.97 -39.95
N GLY A 197 8.48 -9.83 -40.68
CA GLY A 197 9.67 -10.67 -40.53
C GLY A 197 9.55 -12.04 -41.20
N VAL A 198 8.52 -12.27 -42.02
CA VAL A 198 8.33 -13.53 -42.75
C VAL A 198 9.18 -13.53 -44.01
N GLN A 199 9.94 -14.60 -44.25
CA GLN A 199 10.76 -14.75 -45.46
C GLN A 199 9.87 -14.85 -46.71
N VAL A 200 9.93 -13.82 -47.55
CA VAL A 200 9.28 -13.81 -48.86
C VAL A 200 10.25 -14.31 -49.91
N GLN A 201 9.85 -15.30 -50.72
CA GLN A 201 10.65 -15.79 -51.85
C GLN A 201 10.24 -15.06 -53.15
N GLU A 202 11.21 -14.81 -54.04
CA GLU A 202 10.96 -14.30 -55.38
C GLU A 202 10.16 -15.32 -56.20
N GLY A 203 8.84 -15.16 -56.23
CA GLY A 203 7.90 -16.07 -56.89
C GLY A 203 6.65 -16.41 -56.07
N ASP A 204 6.56 -15.96 -54.81
CA ASP A 204 5.35 -16.17 -54.01
C ASP A 204 4.13 -15.47 -54.65
N ASN A 205 3.12 -16.27 -55.00
CA ASN A 205 1.83 -15.78 -55.46
C ASN A 205 1.11 -15.00 -54.34
N ARG A 206 0.23 -14.07 -54.71
CA ARG A 206 -0.56 -13.26 -53.76
C ARG A 206 -1.27 -14.10 -52.69
N GLU A 207 -1.84 -15.23 -53.07
CA GLU A 207 -2.51 -16.14 -52.13
C GLU A 207 -1.52 -16.75 -51.13
N ALA A 208 -0.31 -17.12 -51.57
CA ALA A 208 0.73 -17.63 -50.70
C ALA A 208 1.20 -16.58 -49.68
N LEU A 209 1.33 -15.30 -50.09
CA LEU A 209 1.66 -14.20 -49.18
C LEU A 209 0.57 -13.99 -48.12
N LEU A 210 -0.70 -13.97 -48.53
CA LEU A 210 -1.84 -13.82 -47.61
C LEU A 210 -2.00 -15.03 -46.68
N GLN A 211 -1.66 -16.22 -47.15
CA GLN A 211 -1.67 -17.43 -46.34
C GLN A 211 -0.55 -17.40 -45.29
N LYS A 212 0.68 -17.03 -45.68
CA LYS A 212 1.81 -16.82 -44.75
C LYS A 212 1.50 -15.76 -43.69
N GLU A 213 0.87 -14.64 -44.06
CA GLU A 213 0.41 -13.61 -43.11
C GLU A 213 -0.58 -14.18 -42.09
N ARG A 214 -1.55 -14.99 -42.57
CA ARG A 214 -2.56 -15.62 -41.73
C ARG A 214 -1.94 -16.65 -40.79
N GLU A 215 -1.05 -17.50 -41.29
CA GLU A 215 -0.35 -18.53 -40.51
C GLU A 215 0.50 -17.90 -39.42
N HIS A 216 1.30 -16.87 -39.74
CA HIS A 216 2.09 -16.13 -38.76
C HIS A 216 1.21 -15.49 -37.67
N ARG A 217 0.05 -14.94 -38.03
CA ARG A 217 -0.89 -14.37 -37.04
C ARG A 217 -1.47 -15.44 -36.12
N ILE A 218 -1.86 -16.60 -36.67
CA ILE A 218 -2.39 -17.72 -35.88
C ILE A 218 -1.32 -18.28 -34.95
N GLU A 219 -0.07 -18.37 -35.41
CA GLU A 219 1.06 -18.79 -34.57
C GLU A 219 1.32 -17.82 -33.43
N ARG A 220 1.34 -16.51 -33.71
CA ARG A 220 1.45 -15.48 -32.68
C ARG A 220 0.32 -15.55 -31.66
N GLU A 221 -0.92 -15.71 -32.11
CA GLU A 221 -2.07 -15.87 -31.21
C GLU A 221 -1.95 -17.11 -30.33
N LYS A 222 -1.43 -18.22 -30.85
CA LYS A 222 -1.16 -19.44 -30.06
C LYS A 222 -0.08 -19.22 -29.02
N ILE A 223 1.01 -18.53 -29.36
CA ILE A 223 2.10 -18.16 -28.43
C ILE A 223 1.55 -17.27 -27.31
N GLU A 224 0.81 -16.22 -27.67
CA GLU A 224 0.20 -15.28 -26.72
C GLU A 224 -0.76 -15.98 -25.76
N SER A 225 -1.66 -16.81 -26.29
CA SER A 225 -2.64 -17.57 -25.50
C SER A 225 -1.97 -18.56 -24.54
N CYS A 226 -0.89 -19.21 -24.97
CA CYS A 226 -0.12 -20.10 -24.13
C CYS A 226 0.54 -19.34 -22.96
N LEU A 227 1.21 -18.23 -23.24
CA LEU A 227 1.90 -17.42 -22.23
C LEU A 227 0.95 -16.65 -21.31
N GLU A 228 -0.29 -16.34 -21.72
CA GLU A 228 -1.29 -15.66 -20.89
C GLU A 228 -1.54 -16.39 -19.57
N SER A 229 -1.61 -17.72 -19.58
CA SER A 229 -1.80 -18.50 -18.36
C SER A 229 -0.63 -18.34 -17.39
N PHE A 230 0.60 -18.35 -17.91
CA PHE A 230 1.82 -18.18 -17.13
C PHE A 230 1.97 -16.75 -16.63
N TYR A 231 1.64 -15.75 -17.45
CA TYR A 231 1.62 -14.35 -17.04
C TYR A 231 0.64 -14.10 -15.90
N ARG A 232 -0.59 -14.63 -15.99
CA ARG A 232 -1.59 -14.49 -14.91
C ARG A 232 -1.09 -15.12 -13.61
N SER A 233 -0.48 -16.30 -13.70
CA SER A 233 0.12 -16.99 -12.54
C SER A 233 1.26 -16.17 -11.94
N ALA A 234 2.23 -15.75 -12.74
CA ALA A 234 3.37 -14.94 -12.33
C ALA A 234 2.96 -13.58 -11.73
N ASN A 235 2.02 -12.88 -12.37
CA ASN A 235 1.52 -11.59 -11.89
C ASN A 235 0.76 -11.72 -10.56
N SER A 236 -0.05 -12.78 -10.42
CA SER A 236 -0.72 -13.10 -9.14
C SER A 236 0.29 -13.41 -8.04
N LEU A 237 1.33 -14.19 -8.35
CA LEU A 237 2.41 -14.52 -7.42
C LEU A 237 3.13 -13.25 -6.93
N VAL A 238 3.56 -12.40 -7.86
CA VAL A 238 4.23 -11.12 -7.55
C VAL A 238 3.35 -10.25 -6.65
N PHE A 239 2.05 -10.13 -6.96
CA PHE A 239 1.12 -9.38 -6.12
C PHE A 239 1.03 -9.94 -4.69
N GLN A 240 0.95 -11.26 -4.54
CA GLN A 240 0.87 -11.91 -3.22
C GLN A 240 2.16 -11.74 -2.41
N LEU A 241 3.32 -11.89 -3.06
CA LEU A 241 4.63 -11.71 -2.44
C LEU A 241 4.84 -10.26 -1.98
N ASN A 242 4.49 -9.29 -2.83
CA ASN A 242 4.55 -7.87 -2.48
C ASN A 242 3.65 -7.55 -1.28
N LYS A 243 2.44 -8.11 -1.24
CA LYS A 243 1.50 -7.85 -0.15
C LYS A 243 1.91 -8.48 1.18
N ARG A 244 2.46 -9.69 1.17
CA ARG A 244 2.71 -10.49 2.40
C ARG A 244 4.16 -10.44 2.86
N HIS A 245 5.13 -10.35 1.95
CA HIS A 245 6.54 -10.59 2.27
C HIS A 245 7.45 -9.37 2.05
N ILE A 246 7.08 -8.36 1.28
CA ILE A 246 7.90 -7.15 1.13
C ILE A 246 7.75 -6.24 2.35
N THR A 247 8.89 -5.73 2.86
CA THR A 247 8.95 -4.78 3.98
C THR A 247 9.16 -3.35 3.46
N LYS A 248 8.99 -2.33 4.31
CA LYS A 248 9.11 -0.91 3.91
C LYS A 248 10.49 -0.52 3.34
N HIS A 249 11.52 -1.30 3.63
CA HIS A 249 12.90 -1.02 3.23
C HIS A 249 13.34 -1.82 1.99
N MET A 250 12.45 -2.63 1.42
CA MET A 250 12.74 -3.45 0.24
C MET A 250 11.94 -2.92 -0.96
N SER A 251 12.55 -2.97 -2.14
CA SER A 251 11.87 -2.68 -3.39
C SER A 251 10.80 -3.73 -3.68
N ILE A 252 9.75 -3.35 -4.41
CA ILE A 252 8.69 -4.29 -4.82
C ILE A 252 9.14 -5.12 -6.03
N PHE A 253 8.57 -6.31 -6.18
CA PHE A 253 8.68 -7.05 -7.44
C PHE A 253 7.72 -6.48 -8.49
N ARG A 254 8.16 -6.49 -9.74
CA ARG A 254 7.32 -6.15 -10.90
C ARG A 254 7.35 -7.30 -11.91
N CYS A 255 6.17 -7.73 -12.34
CA CYS A 255 6.00 -8.63 -13.47
C CYS A 255 5.87 -7.78 -14.74
N ILE A 256 6.78 -7.94 -15.70
CA ILE A 256 6.75 -7.24 -16.98
C ILE A 256 6.20 -8.19 -18.05
N ASP A 257 5.26 -7.67 -18.83
CA ASP A 257 4.61 -8.38 -19.92
C ASP A 257 5.16 -7.89 -21.27
N ARG A 258 5.96 -8.73 -21.95
CA ARG A 258 6.43 -8.51 -23.33
C ARG A 258 5.94 -9.58 -24.30
N ARG A 259 4.80 -10.22 -24.00
CA ARG A 259 4.28 -11.33 -24.80
C ARG A 259 3.94 -10.93 -26.24
N PHE A 260 3.48 -9.69 -26.44
CA PHE A 260 3.12 -9.16 -27.76
C PHE A 260 4.34 -8.81 -28.63
N GLU A 261 5.46 -8.45 -28.01
CA GLU A 261 6.66 -7.99 -28.72
C GLU A 261 7.63 -9.14 -28.95
N THR A 262 8.20 -9.66 -27.86
CA THR A 262 9.26 -10.68 -27.90
C THR A 262 8.78 -12.08 -27.53
N GLY A 263 7.57 -12.21 -26.96
CA GLY A 263 7.08 -13.52 -26.50
C GLY A 263 7.65 -13.93 -25.14
N GLU A 264 7.97 -12.95 -24.30
CA GLU A 264 8.65 -13.16 -23.02
C GLU A 264 7.89 -12.51 -21.87
N ILE A 265 7.98 -13.10 -20.68
CA ILE A 265 7.50 -12.55 -19.42
C ILE A 265 8.67 -12.60 -18.45
N PHE A 266 8.92 -11.54 -17.69
CA PHE A 266 9.95 -11.60 -16.67
C PHE A 266 9.54 -10.89 -15.39
N ILE A 267 10.13 -11.32 -14.28
CA ILE A 267 9.97 -10.72 -12.97
C ILE A 267 11.28 -10.07 -12.57
N LYS A 268 11.23 -8.82 -12.12
CA LYS A 268 12.39 -8.07 -11.65
C LYS A 268 12.07 -7.26 -10.41
N TRP A 269 13.11 -6.69 -9.78
CA TRP A 269 12.93 -5.62 -8.81
C TRP A 269 12.50 -4.32 -9.51
N ASP A 270 11.70 -3.50 -8.83
CA ASP A 270 11.18 -2.25 -9.41
C ASP A 270 12.29 -1.26 -9.82
N GLU A 271 13.37 -1.23 -9.04
CA GLU A 271 14.51 -0.33 -9.24
C GLU A 271 15.53 -0.87 -10.26
N ALA A 272 15.47 -2.17 -10.59
CA ALA A 272 16.42 -2.82 -11.49
C ALA A 272 16.10 -2.54 -12.96
N VAL A 273 17.14 -2.58 -13.81
CA VAL A 273 16.99 -2.48 -15.27
C VAL A 273 16.37 -3.77 -15.82
N ASP A 274 15.72 -3.71 -16.98
CA ASP A 274 15.04 -4.87 -17.58
C ASP A 274 15.98 -6.06 -17.87
N GLU A 275 17.27 -5.82 -18.09
CA GLU A 275 18.29 -6.86 -18.29
C GLU A 275 18.64 -7.63 -17.00
N GLU A 276 18.39 -7.02 -15.83
CA GLU A 276 18.62 -7.58 -14.49
C GLU A 276 17.37 -8.27 -13.94
N TRP A 277 16.73 -9.08 -14.78
CA TRP A 277 15.58 -9.88 -14.37
C TRP A 277 15.98 -11.02 -13.44
N LEU A 278 15.02 -11.45 -12.60
CA LEU A 278 15.17 -12.54 -11.64
C LEU A 278 14.63 -13.85 -12.19
N LEU A 279 13.45 -13.79 -12.81
CA LEU A 279 12.83 -14.92 -13.50
C LEU A 279 12.47 -14.49 -14.90
N LEU A 280 12.79 -15.32 -15.90
CA LEU A 280 12.40 -15.13 -17.29
C LEU A 280 11.64 -16.36 -17.77
N ILE A 281 10.46 -16.15 -18.34
CA ILE A 281 9.56 -17.18 -18.85
C ILE A 281 9.36 -16.91 -20.33
N TYR A 282 9.68 -17.90 -21.17
CA TYR A 282 9.51 -17.81 -22.61
C TYR A 282 9.19 -19.17 -23.22
N ILE A 283 8.71 -19.17 -24.47
CA ILE A 283 8.42 -20.41 -25.20
C ILE A 283 9.69 -20.85 -25.93
N LYS A 284 10.02 -22.14 -25.80
CA LYS A 284 11.15 -22.75 -26.50
C LYS A 284 10.95 -22.66 -28.01
N ASN A 285 11.93 -22.11 -28.72
CA ASN A 285 11.94 -21.94 -30.19
C ASN A 285 10.69 -21.22 -30.75
N ASN A 286 10.00 -20.39 -29.94
CA ASN A 286 8.73 -19.74 -30.31
C ASN A 286 7.63 -20.72 -30.77
N ALA A 287 7.72 -22.00 -30.40
CA ALA A 287 6.77 -23.03 -30.78
C ALA A 287 6.00 -23.51 -29.54
N PRO A 288 4.67 -23.31 -29.45
CA PRO A 288 3.86 -23.75 -28.30
C PRO A 288 3.93 -25.26 -28.02
N SER A 289 4.33 -26.08 -28.99
CA SER A 289 4.50 -27.53 -28.87
C SER A 289 5.78 -27.94 -28.12
N GLU A 290 6.79 -27.08 -28.09
CA GLU A 290 8.12 -27.43 -27.56
C GLU A 290 8.27 -27.17 -26.06
N GLY A 291 7.27 -26.53 -25.45
CA GLY A 291 7.25 -26.26 -24.01
C GLY A 291 7.70 -24.85 -23.66
N ILE A 292 7.73 -24.60 -22.36
CA ILE A 292 8.04 -23.30 -21.75
C ILE A 292 9.31 -23.45 -20.94
N ILE A 293 10.20 -22.48 -21.11
CA ILE A 293 11.44 -22.38 -20.36
C ILE A 293 11.25 -21.32 -19.28
N ILE A 294 11.64 -21.67 -18.06
CA ILE A 294 11.75 -20.75 -16.94
C ILE A 294 13.22 -20.68 -16.55
N GLU A 295 13.84 -19.54 -16.79
CA GLU A 295 15.19 -19.24 -16.32
C GLU A 295 15.11 -18.49 -14.99
N ASP A 296 15.85 -19.00 -14.02
CA ASP A 296 15.91 -18.48 -12.66
C ASP A 296 17.31 -17.99 -12.34
N LYS A 297 17.42 -16.68 -12.16
CA LYS A 297 18.59 -15.92 -11.71
C LYS A 297 18.45 -15.44 -10.26
N SER A 298 17.43 -15.89 -9.54
CA SER A 298 17.21 -15.53 -8.14
C SER A 298 18.33 -16.01 -7.21
N ASN A 299 19.18 -16.92 -7.67
CA ASN A 299 20.37 -17.37 -6.95
C ASN A 299 21.67 -16.84 -7.58
N PRO A 300 22.46 -16.00 -6.87
CA PRO A 300 23.69 -15.42 -7.42
C PRO A 300 24.75 -16.47 -7.84
N GLU A 301 24.73 -17.65 -7.24
CA GLU A 301 25.76 -18.68 -7.46
C GLU A 301 25.43 -19.65 -8.60
N LYS A 302 24.15 -19.81 -8.95
CA LYS A 302 23.69 -20.78 -9.95
C LYS A 302 22.44 -20.28 -10.65
N ASN A 303 22.55 -20.06 -11.95
CA ASN A 303 21.39 -19.88 -12.82
C ASN A 303 20.81 -21.26 -13.12
N ILE A 304 19.51 -21.43 -12.89
CA ILE A 304 18.82 -22.69 -13.12
C ILE A 304 17.82 -22.49 -14.26
N THR A 305 17.82 -23.41 -15.22
CA THR A 305 16.87 -23.41 -16.33
C THR A 305 15.95 -24.61 -16.20
N HIS A 306 14.64 -24.36 -16.17
CA HIS A 306 13.62 -25.40 -16.09
C HIS A 306 12.83 -25.46 -17.41
N GLU A 307 12.80 -26.63 -18.02
CA GLU A 307 11.97 -26.90 -19.19
C GLU A 307 10.69 -27.61 -18.75
N LEU A 308 9.54 -26.99 -19.02
CA LEU A 308 8.23 -27.45 -18.59
C LEU A 308 7.29 -27.58 -19.78
N LYS A 309 6.30 -28.46 -19.66
CA LYS A 309 5.22 -28.54 -20.65
C LYS A 309 4.25 -27.38 -20.44
N THR A 310 3.57 -26.99 -21.52
CA THR A 310 2.53 -25.93 -21.47
C THR A 310 1.37 -26.25 -20.53
N THR A 311 1.14 -27.54 -20.25
CA THR A 311 0.12 -28.01 -19.29
C THR A 311 0.58 -27.97 -17.83
N GLU A 312 1.89 -27.79 -17.56
CA GLU A 312 2.48 -27.88 -16.22
C GLU A 312 2.53 -26.51 -15.50
N ILE A 313 1.48 -25.71 -15.66
CA ILE A 313 1.36 -24.36 -15.06
C ILE A 313 1.50 -24.40 -13.53
N PHE A 314 0.95 -25.42 -12.87
CA PHE A 314 1.05 -25.55 -11.41
C PHE A 314 2.48 -25.83 -10.96
N LYS A 315 3.21 -26.70 -11.67
CA LYS A 315 4.63 -26.94 -11.38
C LYS A 315 5.48 -25.69 -11.60
N ALA A 316 5.19 -24.95 -12.67
CA ALA A 316 5.82 -23.65 -12.92
C ALA A 316 5.56 -22.67 -11.77
N SER A 317 4.31 -22.58 -11.30
CA SER A 317 3.93 -21.73 -10.19
C SER A 317 4.66 -22.11 -8.90
N ASP A 318 4.72 -23.40 -8.57
CA ASP A 318 5.41 -23.88 -7.36
C ASP A 318 6.91 -23.55 -7.42
N LEU A 319 7.56 -23.79 -8.57
CA LEU A 319 8.96 -23.42 -8.77
C LEU A 319 9.21 -21.93 -8.59
N MET A 320 8.39 -21.07 -9.22
CA MET A 320 8.52 -19.61 -9.09
C MET A 320 8.32 -19.13 -7.65
N VAL A 321 7.38 -19.73 -6.92
CA VAL A 321 7.12 -19.43 -5.49
C VAL A 321 8.36 -19.76 -4.67
N ASP A 322 8.90 -20.96 -4.84
CA ASP A 322 10.05 -21.43 -4.07
C ASP A 322 11.28 -20.54 -4.31
N SER A 323 11.59 -20.26 -5.58
CA SER A 323 12.71 -19.41 -5.99
C SER A 323 12.63 -17.99 -5.39
N LEU A 324 11.50 -17.31 -5.57
CA LEU A 324 11.33 -15.94 -5.06
C LEU A 324 11.26 -15.90 -3.53
N THR A 325 10.67 -16.90 -2.88
CA THR A 325 10.60 -16.97 -1.42
C THR A 325 11.99 -17.19 -0.82
N GLN A 326 12.80 -18.06 -1.43
CA GLN A 326 14.19 -18.29 -1.01
C GLN A 326 15.06 -17.05 -1.21
N LEU A 327 14.86 -16.31 -2.31
CA LEU A 327 15.54 -15.03 -2.53
C LEU A 327 15.15 -14.00 -1.46
N LEU A 328 13.86 -13.87 -1.15
CA LEU A 328 13.38 -12.96 -0.10
C LEU A 328 13.91 -13.33 1.29
N ALA A 329 14.01 -14.62 1.60
CA ALA A 329 14.59 -15.08 2.86
C ALA A 329 16.06 -14.65 2.99
N ARG A 330 16.85 -14.81 1.91
CA ARG A 330 18.26 -14.41 1.88
C ARG A 330 18.43 -12.89 2.01
N GLU A 331 17.63 -12.09 1.30
CA GLU A 331 17.67 -10.63 1.42
C GLU A 331 17.29 -10.15 2.83
N ARG A 332 16.35 -10.83 3.50
CA ARG A 332 16.01 -10.51 4.89
C ARG A 332 17.12 -10.87 5.87
N ASP A 333 17.84 -11.96 5.64
CA ASP A 333 18.94 -12.36 6.52
C ASP A 333 20.16 -11.45 6.36
N LYS A 334 20.44 -10.93 5.14
CA LYS A 334 21.43 -9.85 4.92
C LYS A 334 21.08 -8.60 5.73
N ASN A 335 19.84 -8.12 5.62
CA ASN A 335 19.35 -6.93 6.34
C ASN A 335 19.27 -7.09 7.87
N LYS A 336 19.50 -8.28 8.43
CA LYS A 336 19.62 -8.50 9.88
C LYS A 336 21.07 -8.52 10.37
N GLN A 337 22.02 -8.77 9.46
CA GLN A 337 23.45 -8.80 9.75
C GLN A 337 24.06 -7.40 9.66
N ASP A 338 23.48 -6.55 8.82
CA ASP A 338 23.67 -5.09 8.80
C ASP A 338 22.79 -4.40 9.86
#